data_AF-A0A1Q9JU37-F1
#
_entry.id   AF-A0A1Q9JU37-F1
#
_cell.length_a   1.000
_cell.length_b   1.000
_cell.length_c   1.000
_cell.angle_alpha   90.00
_cell.angle_beta   90.00
_cell.angle_gamma   90.00
#
_symmetry.space_group_name_H-M   'P 1'
#
loop_
_entity.id
_entity.type
_entity.pdbx_description
1 polymer ?
#
loop_
_entity_poly.entity_id
_entity_poly.type
_entity_poly.pdbx_seq_one_letter_code
_entity_poly.pdbx_strand_id
1 'polypeptide(L)'
;MDIKSPEERSKNMAAIHSKNTKPEIYLRKLLFAKGYRYGVNSKSVPGHPDIYMKKYNTAIFVHGCFWHRHEGCKYAYIPKSRVEFWQKKFDVNVKRDEIVRKELIDKKVKMVIVWECTIKKMKKNKQTEQEIIALIEKFLFSSDGELVI
;
A
#
# COMPACT_ATOMS: atom_id res chain seq x y z
N MET A 1 11.38 -22.75 15.95
CA MET A 1 10.02 -23.09 16.40
C MET A 1 9.05 -22.05 15.85
N ASP A 2 8.00 -22.50 15.17
CA ASP A 2 7.00 -21.64 14.57
C ASP A 2 5.92 -21.39 15.64
N ILE A 3 5.73 -20.13 16.05
CA ILE A 3 5.13 -19.75 17.35
C ILE A 3 3.63 -20.08 17.43
N LYS A 4 2.97 -20.32 16.28
CA LYS A 4 1.51 -20.50 16.19
C LYS A 4 1.13 -21.84 15.58
N SER A 5 0.04 -22.43 16.07
CA SER A 5 -0.51 -23.67 15.54
C SER A 5 -1.02 -23.50 14.10
N PRO A 6 -1.15 -24.58 13.31
CA PRO A 6 -1.73 -24.52 11.97
C PRO A 6 -3.14 -23.91 11.93
N GLU A 7 -3.97 -24.18 12.94
CA GLU A 7 -5.32 -23.63 13.07
C GLU A 7 -5.30 -22.12 13.33
N GLU A 8 -4.41 -21.66 14.21
CA GLU A 8 -4.23 -20.24 14.47
C GLU A 8 -3.72 -19.51 13.22
N ARG A 9 -2.85 -20.13 12.42
CA ARG A 9 -2.44 -19.54 11.13
C ARG A 9 -3.58 -19.50 10.14
N SER A 10 -4.37 -20.56 10.03
CA SER A 10 -5.55 -20.57 9.16
C SER A 10 -6.52 -19.46 9.53
N LYS A 11 -6.85 -19.30 10.83
CA LYS A 11 -7.68 -18.20 11.34
C LYS A 11 -7.08 -16.82 11.06
N ASN A 12 -5.77 -16.64 11.29
CA ASN A 12 -5.09 -15.38 11.00
C ASN A 12 -5.13 -15.04 9.51
N MET A 13 -4.89 -16.03 8.64
CA MET A 13 -4.93 -15.85 7.19
C MET A 13 -6.34 -15.51 6.68
N ALA A 14 -7.38 -16.14 7.26
CA ALA A 14 -8.77 -15.84 6.94
C ALA A 14 -9.18 -14.42 7.35
N ALA A 15 -8.57 -13.85 8.40
CA ALA A 15 -8.81 -12.49 8.86
C ALA A 15 -8.06 -11.41 8.06
N ILE A 16 -7.14 -11.78 7.16
CA ILE A 16 -6.43 -10.83 6.30
C ILE A 16 -7.33 -10.48 5.11
N HIS A 17 -7.98 -9.33 5.21
CA HIS A 17 -8.75 -8.77 4.10
C HIS A 17 -7.84 -8.15 3.05
N SER A 18 -8.21 -8.29 1.78
CA SER A 18 -7.48 -7.72 0.64
C SER A 18 -7.82 -6.26 0.35
N LYS A 19 -8.81 -5.68 1.05
CA LYS A 19 -9.34 -4.31 0.85
C LYS A 19 -9.88 -3.76 2.16
N ASN A 20 -10.00 -2.44 2.24
CA ASN A 20 -10.45 -1.71 3.43
C ASN A 20 -9.64 -2.07 4.68
N THR A 21 -8.35 -2.33 4.51
CA THR A 21 -7.49 -2.64 5.64
C THR A 21 -7.37 -1.43 6.58
N LYS A 22 -7.06 -1.68 7.86
CA LYS A 22 -6.85 -0.61 8.86
C LYS A 22 -5.89 0.51 8.42
N PRO A 23 -4.78 0.27 7.68
CA PRO A 23 -3.95 1.35 7.15
C PRO A 23 -4.65 2.13 6.03
N GLU A 24 -5.34 1.48 5.10
CA GLU A 24 -6.11 2.16 4.04
C GLU A 24 -7.20 3.07 4.61
N ILE A 25 -7.98 2.58 5.57
CA ILE A 25 -9.05 3.38 6.21
C ILE A 25 -8.46 4.63 6.86
N TYR A 26 -7.31 4.50 7.51
CA TYR A 26 -6.68 5.62 8.20
C TYR A 26 -6.20 6.70 7.23
N LEU A 27 -5.48 6.33 6.17
CA LEU A 27 -5.03 7.29 5.16
C LEU A 27 -6.22 8.00 4.48
N ARG A 28 -7.27 7.25 4.16
CA ARG A 28 -8.54 7.78 3.62
C ARG A 28 -9.12 8.87 4.53
N LYS A 29 -9.30 8.56 5.82
CA LYS A 29 -9.85 9.50 6.80
C LYS A 29 -9.01 10.78 6.90
N LEU A 30 -7.67 10.67 6.88
CA LEU A 30 -6.79 11.84 6.93
C LEU A 30 -6.94 12.73 5.69
N LEU A 31 -6.90 12.15 4.50
CA LEU A 31 -7.07 12.89 3.25
C LEU A 31 -8.45 13.56 3.17
N PHE A 32 -9.50 12.86 3.62
CA PHE A 32 -10.84 13.42 3.69
C PHE A 32 -10.93 14.59 4.68
N ALA A 33 -10.34 14.47 5.87
CA ALA A 33 -10.31 15.54 6.87
C ALA A 33 -9.56 16.79 6.38
N LYS A 34 -8.60 16.61 5.45
CA LYS A 34 -7.91 17.69 4.75
C LYS A 34 -8.70 18.28 3.56
N GLY A 35 -9.90 17.79 3.28
CA GLY A 35 -10.78 18.29 2.22
C GLY A 35 -10.60 17.61 0.86
N TYR A 36 -9.71 16.62 0.73
CA TYR A 36 -9.54 15.92 -0.54
C TYR A 36 -10.69 14.95 -0.81
N ARG A 37 -11.10 14.91 -2.08
CA ARG A 37 -12.09 13.97 -2.59
C ARG A 37 -11.41 12.94 -3.49
N TYR A 38 -11.83 11.69 -3.35
CA TYR A 38 -11.21 10.56 -4.04
C TYR A 38 -12.23 9.46 -4.28
N GLY A 39 -12.00 8.66 -5.33
CA GLY A 39 -12.63 7.37 -5.50
C GLY A 39 -11.87 6.30 -4.70
N VAL A 40 -12.55 5.22 -4.33
CA VAL A 40 -11.97 4.10 -3.58
C VAL A 40 -12.06 2.85 -4.43
N ASN A 41 -11.02 2.00 -4.38
CA ASN A 41 -11.00 0.69 -5.06
C ASN A 41 -11.38 0.79 -6.55
N SER A 42 -10.80 1.76 -7.26
CA SER A 42 -11.21 2.08 -8.62
C SER A 42 -10.88 0.93 -9.57
N LYS A 43 -11.90 0.24 -10.09
CA LYS A 43 -11.71 -0.84 -11.06
C LYS A 43 -11.23 -0.34 -12.43
N SER A 44 -11.44 0.94 -12.74
CA SER A 44 -11.06 1.55 -14.01
C SER A 44 -9.57 1.91 -14.10
N VAL A 45 -8.84 1.80 -12.99
CA VAL A 45 -7.42 2.16 -12.92
C VAL A 45 -6.59 0.88 -12.74
N PRO A 46 -5.51 0.70 -13.51
CA PRO A 46 -4.56 -0.40 -13.35
C PRO A 46 -4.17 -0.65 -11.89
N GLY A 47 -4.08 -1.92 -11.51
CA GLY A 47 -3.69 -2.31 -10.15
C GLY A 47 -4.76 -2.13 -9.07
N HIS A 48 -5.93 -1.57 -9.39
CA HIS A 48 -7.01 -1.34 -8.43
C HIS A 48 -6.55 -0.55 -7.19
N PRO A 49 -6.11 0.71 -7.37
CA PRO A 49 -5.60 1.50 -6.27
C PRO A 49 -6.63 1.65 -5.16
N ASP A 50 -6.14 1.68 -3.92
CA ASP A 50 -6.95 1.89 -2.73
C ASP A 50 -7.67 3.23 -2.80
N ILE A 51 -6.98 4.25 -3.33
CA ILE A 51 -7.49 5.61 -3.49
C ILE A 51 -7.11 6.10 -4.89
N TYR A 52 -8.09 6.66 -5.60
CA TYR A 52 -7.86 7.32 -6.89
C TYR A 52 -8.36 8.77 -6.86
N MET A 53 -7.45 9.71 -7.06
CA MET A 53 -7.73 11.15 -7.04
C MET A 53 -7.84 11.68 -8.48
N LYS A 54 -9.04 11.57 -9.06
CA LYS A 54 -9.30 11.93 -10.47
C LYS A 54 -8.84 13.35 -10.83
N LYS A 55 -9.01 14.33 -9.94
CA LYS A 55 -8.59 15.73 -10.16
C LYS A 55 -7.08 15.86 -10.43
N TYR A 56 -6.27 15.02 -9.81
CA TYR A 56 -4.81 15.07 -9.89
C TYR A 56 -4.23 13.97 -10.79
N ASN A 57 -5.09 13.14 -11.36
CA ASN A 57 -4.73 11.91 -12.07
C ASN A 57 -3.76 11.03 -11.26
N THR A 58 -4.00 10.90 -9.95
CA THR A 58 -3.10 10.19 -9.02
C THR A 58 -3.75 8.94 -8.44
N ALA A 59 -3.09 7.80 -8.57
CA ALA A 59 -3.41 6.53 -7.91
C ALA A 59 -2.54 6.37 -6.65
N ILE A 60 -3.15 6.12 -5.50
CA ILE A 60 -2.47 5.87 -4.24
C ILE A 60 -2.71 4.41 -3.82
N PHE A 61 -1.63 3.70 -3.57
CA PHE A 61 -1.58 2.32 -3.12
C PHE A 61 -1.06 2.26 -1.69
N VAL A 62 -1.73 1.50 -0.83
CA VAL A 62 -1.33 1.24 0.55
C VAL A 62 -0.76 -0.16 0.64
N HIS A 63 0.54 -0.29 0.39
CA HIS A 63 1.19 -1.59 0.32
C HIS A 63 1.46 -2.18 1.70
N GLY A 64 0.96 -3.40 1.92
CA GLY A 64 1.37 -4.23 3.04
C GLY A 64 2.84 -4.64 2.89
N CYS A 65 3.68 -4.27 3.86
CA CYS A 65 5.13 -4.55 3.82
C CYS A 65 5.43 -6.04 3.62
N PHE A 66 4.62 -6.92 4.20
CA PHE A 66 4.76 -8.37 4.09
C PHE A 66 4.49 -8.89 2.67
N TRP A 67 3.44 -8.37 2.02
CA TRP A 67 2.95 -8.88 0.73
C TRP A 67 3.74 -8.38 -0.47
N HIS A 68 4.15 -7.11 -0.42
CA HIS A 68 4.86 -6.41 -1.51
C HIS A 68 6.37 -6.29 -1.24
N ARG A 69 6.86 -6.95 -0.18
CA ARG A 69 8.30 -7.09 0.11
C ARG A 69 9.02 -5.75 0.25
N HIS A 70 8.55 -4.92 1.19
CA HIS A 70 9.24 -3.66 1.51
C HIS A 70 10.69 -3.94 1.94
N GLU A 71 11.64 -3.50 1.14
CA GLU A 71 13.07 -3.64 1.40
C GLU A 71 13.47 -2.97 2.72
N GLY A 72 14.38 -3.60 3.48
CA GLY A 72 14.82 -3.11 4.79
C GLY A 72 13.73 -3.07 5.89
N CYS A 73 12.52 -3.56 5.61
CA CYS A 73 11.41 -3.49 6.56
C CYS A 73 11.31 -4.76 7.42
N LYS A 74 11.31 -4.60 8.75
CA LYS A 74 11.12 -5.72 9.69
C LYS A 74 9.81 -6.51 9.53
N TYR A 75 8.81 -5.90 8.88
CA TYR A 75 7.52 -6.55 8.63
C TYR A 75 7.52 -7.41 7.35
N ALA A 76 8.54 -7.26 6.50
CA ALA A 76 8.75 -8.05 5.29
C ALA A 76 9.59 -9.31 5.56
N TYR A 77 9.26 -10.06 6.62
CA TYR A 77 9.96 -11.32 6.92
C TYR A 77 9.45 -12.47 6.03
N ILE A 78 10.24 -13.52 5.89
CA ILE A 78 9.83 -14.75 5.20
C ILE A 78 9.41 -15.76 6.28
N PRO A 79 8.17 -16.29 6.25
CA PRO A 79 7.78 -17.35 7.16
C PRO A 79 8.67 -18.58 6.98
N LYS A 80 9.15 -19.17 8.08
CA LYS A 80 10.02 -20.36 8.04
C LYS A 80 9.30 -21.62 7.55
N SER A 81 7.97 -21.59 7.51
CA SER A 81 7.11 -22.66 7.01
C SER A 81 6.69 -22.39 5.58
N ARG A 82 6.69 -23.44 4.74
CA ARG A 82 6.30 -23.36 3.31
C ARG A 82 7.06 -22.26 2.55
N VAL A 83 8.37 -22.19 2.75
CA VAL A 83 9.24 -21.13 2.19
C VAL A 83 9.07 -21.01 0.68
N GLU A 84 9.12 -22.12 -0.05
CA GLU A 84 8.95 -22.13 -1.53
C GLU A 84 7.61 -21.54 -1.98
N PHE A 85 6.51 -21.89 -1.28
CA PHE A 85 5.19 -21.33 -1.55
C PHE A 85 5.17 -19.81 -1.35
N TRP A 86 5.74 -19.33 -0.24
CA TRP A 86 5.79 -17.90 0.04
C TRP A 86 6.67 -17.15 -0.94
N GLN A 87 7.83 -17.70 -1.28
CA GLN A 87 8.74 -17.10 -2.25
C GLN A 87 8.07 -16.96 -3.61
N LYS A 88 7.47 -18.04 -4.13
CA LYS A 88 6.71 -17.98 -5.38
C LYS A 88 5.56 -16.97 -5.32
N LYS A 89 4.85 -16.88 -4.19
CA LYS A 89 3.74 -15.91 -4.00
C LYS A 89 4.25 -14.47 -4.00
N PHE A 90 5.37 -14.21 -3.32
CA PHE A 90 5.97 -12.89 -3.28
C PHE A 90 6.49 -12.46 -4.65
N ASP A 91 7.15 -13.36 -5.38
CA ASP A 91 7.64 -13.08 -6.74
C ASP A 91 6.49 -12.73 -7.68
N VAL A 92 5.35 -13.42 -7.57
CA VAL A 92 4.13 -13.10 -8.34
C VAL A 92 3.60 -11.71 -7.99
N ASN A 93 3.58 -11.35 -6.71
CA ASN A 93 3.12 -10.02 -6.29
C ASN A 93 4.04 -8.91 -6.81
N VAL A 94 5.36 -9.07 -6.67
CA VAL A 94 6.34 -8.08 -7.15
C VAL A 94 6.24 -7.91 -8.67
N LYS A 95 6.16 -9.01 -9.43
CA LYS A 95 5.95 -8.96 -10.89
C LYS A 95 4.65 -8.25 -11.25
N ARG A 96 3.58 -8.47 -10.48
CA ARG A 96 2.30 -7.77 -10.69
C ARG A 96 2.45 -6.27 -10.43
N ASP A 97 3.16 -5.87 -9.38
CA ASP A 97 3.40 -4.46 -9.07
C ASP A 97 4.19 -3.76 -10.20
N GLU A 98 5.17 -4.44 -10.78
CA GLU A 98 5.91 -3.94 -11.96
C GLU A 98 5.01 -3.75 -13.19
N ILE A 99 4.12 -4.70 -13.47
CA ILE A 99 3.16 -4.61 -14.58
C ILE A 99 2.23 -3.42 -14.36
N VAL A 100 1.67 -3.29 -13.15
CA VAL A 100 0.78 -2.18 -12.78
C VAL A 100 1.50 -0.84 -12.91
N ARG A 101 2.75 -0.72 -12.44
CA ARG A 101 3.55 0.50 -12.59
C ARG A 101 3.67 0.90 -14.06
N LYS A 102 3.98 -0.05 -14.95
CA LYS A 102 4.06 0.21 -16.40
C LYS A 102 2.72 0.70 -16.97
N GLU A 103 1.62 0.01 -16.65
CA GLU A 103 0.29 0.40 -17.12
C GLU A 103 -0.14 1.80 -16.64
N LEU A 104 0.28 2.21 -15.43
CA LEU A 104 0.01 3.55 -14.91
C LEU A 104 0.82 4.62 -15.65
N ILE A 105 2.10 4.35 -15.91
CA ILE A 105 2.98 5.24 -16.69
C ILE A 105 2.40 5.45 -18.09
N ASP A 106 1.99 4.38 -18.78
CA ASP A 106 1.41 4.44 -20.12
C ASP A 106 0.12 5.30 -20.14
N LYS A 107 -0.67 5.24 -19.06
CA LYS A 107 -1.88 6.05 -18.89
C LYS A 107 -1.59 7.46 -18.33
N LYS A 108 -0.33 7.82 -18.12
CA LYS A 108 0.11 9.08 -17.49
C LYS A 108 -0.53 9.34 -16.12
N VAL A 109 -0.84 8.26 -15.41
CA VAL A 109 -1.41 8.31 -14.06
C VAL A 109 -0.25 8.32 -13.07
N LYS A 110 -0.22 9.33 -12.20
CA LYS A 110 0.78 9.42 -11.15
C LYS A 110 0.55 8.34 -10.11
N MET A 111 1.62 7.78 -9.57
CA MET A 111 1.55 6.70 -8.59
C MET A 111 2.12 7.14 -7.25
N VAL A 112 1.41 6.85 -6.16
CA VAL A 112 1.91 7.01 -4.80
C VAL A 112 1.81 5.66 -4.10
N ILE A 113 2.93 5.18 -3.56
CA ILE A 113 2.97 3.97 -2.73
C ILE A 113 3.22 4.41 -1.29
N VAL A 114 2.28 4.10 -0.41
CA VAL A 114 2.40 4.33 1.02
C VAL A 114 2.49 2.99 1.73
N TRP A 115 3.63 2.71 2.34
CA TRP A 115 3.86 1.45 3.03
C TRP A 115 3.10 1.36 4.36
N GLU A 116 2.62 0.17 4.70
CA GLU A 116 1.94 -0.09 5.97
C GLU A 116 2.79 0.33 7.18
N CYS A 117 4.11 0.13 7.13
CA CYS A 117 5.00 0.55 8.21
C CYS A 117 5.04 2.07 8.39
N THR A 118 4.89 2.82 7.30
CA THR A 118 4.84 4.29 7.31
C THR A 118 3.54 4.74 7.94
N ILE A 119 2.41 4.14 7.56
CA ILE A 119 1.11 4.38 8.23
C ILE A 119 1.18 4.04 9.73
N LYS A 120 1.88 2.95 10.11
CA LYS A 120 2.09 2.61 11.54
C LYS A 120 2.92 3.65 12.27
N LYS A 121 3.90 4.30 11.61
CA LYS A 121 4.67 5.42 12.19
C LYS A 121 3.81 6.67 12.33
N MET A 122 3.02 7.03 11.31
CA MET A 122 2.08 8.16 11.36
C MET A 122 1.12 8.05 12.54
N LYS A 123 0.53 6.86 12.76
CA LYS A 123 -0.37 6.62 13.91
C LYS A 123 0.28 6.82 15.27
N LYS A 124 1.61 6.68 15.36
CA LYS A 124 2.37 6.81 16.61
C LYS A 124 2.94 8.21 16.80
N ASN A 125 3.22 8.93 15.71
CA ASN A 125 3.85 10.23 15.74
C ASN A 125 3.11 11.20 14.82
N LYS A 126 2.47 12.19 15.43
CA LYS A 126 1.69 13.23 14.74
C LYS A 126 2.57 14.11 13.83
N GLN A 127 3.84 14.33 14.19
CA GLN A 127 4.77 15.07 13.34
C GLN A 127 5.02 14.32 12.04
N THR A 128 5.30 13.01 12.12
CA THR A 128 5.46 12.15 10.94
C THR A 128 4.17 12.07 10.13
N GLU A 129 3.01 12.04 10.77
CA GLU A 129 1.72 12.12 10.07
C GLU A 129 1.63 13.39 9.21
N GLN A 130 1.93 14.55 9.78
CA GLN A 130 1.89 15.83 9.08
C GLN A 130 2.90 15.91 7.94
N GLU A 131 4.13 15.44 8.15
CA GLU A 131 5.19 15.39 7.14
C GLU A 131 4.80 14.53 5.93
N ILE A 132 4.30 13.32 6.19
CA ILE A 132 3.88 12.40 5.12
C ILE A 132 2.69 12.96 4.35
N ILE A 133 1.71 13.55 5.03
CA ILE A 133 0.58 14.20 4.35
C ILE A 133 1.08 15.37 3.49
N ALA A 134 1.94 16.24 4.02
CA ALA A 134 2.50 17.35 3.26
C ALA A 134 3.30 16.89 2.03
N LEU A 135 4.02 15.78 2.12
CA LEU A 135 4.72 15.17 0.97
C LEU A 135 3.74 14.70 -0.11
N ILE A 136 2.66 14.00 0.29
CA ILE A 136 1.61 13.58 -0.64
C ILE A 136 0.98 14.82 -1.29
N GLU A 137 0.62 15.84 -0.52
CA GLU A 137 0.03 17.08 -1.04
C GLU A 137 0.95 17.74 -2.06
N LYS A 138 2.24 17.92 -1.74
CA LYS A 138 3.22 18.48 -2.66
C LYS A 138 3.30 17.68 -3.96
N PHE A 139 3.30 16.35 -3.85
CA PHE A 139 3.33 15.46 -5.01
C PHE A 139 2.07 15.56 -5.89
N LEU A 140 0.89 15.78 -5.29
CA LEU A 140 -0.35 15.97 -6.06
C LEU A 140 -0.27 17.16 -7.02
N PHE A 141 0.49 18.20 -6.69
CA PHE A 141 0.72 19.37 -7.56
C PHE A 141 2.01 19.28 -8.40
N SER A 142 2.87 18.30 -8.13
CA SER A 142 4.09 18.07 -8.91
C SER A 142 3.82 17.41 -10.27
N SER A 143 4.80 17.49 -11.16
CA SER A 143 4.89 16.73 -12.41
C SER A 143 5.54 15.35 -12.22
N ASP A 144 5.88 14.96 -10.99
CA ASP A 144 6.58 13.72 -10.71
C ASP A 144 5.66 12.51 -10.99
N GLY A 145 6.23 11.43 -11.53
CA GLY A 145 5.48 10.24 -11.93
C GLY A 145 5.18 9.27 -10.79
N GLU A 146 6.09 9.18 -9.81
CA GLU A 146 6.01 8.22 -8.71
C GLU A 146 6.52 8.83 -7.38
N LEU A 147 5.82 8.53 -6.28
CA LEU A 147 6.25 8.79 -4.91
C LEU A 147 6.15 7.50 -4.09
N VAL A 148 7.22 7.10 -3.40
CA VAL A 148 7.24 5.93 -2.51
C VAL A 148 7.63 6.35 -1.10
N ILE A 149 6.79 6.06 -0.12
CA ILE A 149 6.90 6.53 1.28
C ILE A 149 6.50 5.47 2.31
#